data_AF-A0A7W7M6Z5-F1
#
_entry.id   AF-A0A7W7M6Z5-F1
#
_cell.length_a   1.000
_cell.length_b   1.000
_cell.length_c   1.000
_cell.angle_alpha   90.00
_cell.angle_beta   90.00
_cell.angle_gamma   90.00
#
_symmetry.space_group_name_H-M   'P 1'
#
loop_
_entity.id
_entity.type
_entity.pdbx_description
1 polymer ?
#
loop_
_entity_poly.entity_id
_entity_poly.type
_entity_poly.pdbx_seq_one_letter_code
_entity_poly.pdbx_strand_id
1 'polypeptide(L)'
;MTAVEPARISRTALPEIVPFEPSWDPEPPIFRFPAEDDEAPASTRVLAMAGYSAMLGLTGVGVGLYALLAVLRGAPGWYLPALAMLTMFSVGLAVGAFLSVHQRTLPWILLLAAAPPMLGALLLAVAF
;
A
#
# COMPACT_ATOMS: atom_id res chain seq x y z
N MET A 1 -22.82 -35.78 72.72
CA MET A 1 -23.13 -34.99 71.51
C MET A 1 -22.21 -33.80 71.50
N THR A 2 -21.09 -33.88 70.78
CA THR A 2 -20.06 -32.83 70.70
C THR A 2 -20.11 -32.23 69.30
N ALA A 3 -20.45 -30.95 69.22
CA ALA A 3 -20.55 -30.20 67.97
C ALA A 3 -19.16 -29.98 67.36
N VAL A 4 -19.01 -30.36 66.10
CA VAL A 4 -17.80 -30.10 65.30
C VAL A 4 -17.90 -28.68 64.74
N GLU A 5 -16.96 -27.83 65.13
CA GLU A 5 -16.83 -26.46 64.63
C GLU A 5 -16.35 -26.51 63.15
N PRO A 6 -17.05 -25.86 62.20
CA PRO A 6 -16.63 -25.89 60.80
C PRO A 6 -15.37 -25.04 60.63
N ALA A 7 -14.28 -25.70 60.27
CA ALA A 7 -13.01 -25.06 59.95
C ALA A 7 -13.21 -24.02 58.83
N ARG A 8 -13.04 -22.75 59.19
CA ARG A 8 -13.06 -21.61 58.29
C ARG A 8 -11.93 -21.77 57.28
N ILE A 9 -12.25 -22.15 56.05
CA ILE A 9 -11.32 -22.18 54.92
C ILE A 9 -10.87 -20.74 54.67
N SER A 10 -9.69 -20.39 55.20
CA SER A 10 -9.02 -19.15 54.85
C SER A 10 -8.67 -19.24 53.37
N ARG A 11 -9.32 -18.43 52.51
CA ARG A 11 -8.90 -18.26 51.12
C ARG A 11 -7.51 -17.65 51.13
N THR A 12 -6.50 -18.51 51.10
CA THR A 12 -5.12 -18.15 50.82
C THR A 12 -5.11 -17.33 49.52
N ALA A 13 -4.51 -16.14 49.59
CA ALA A 13 -4.41 -15.18 48.51
C ALA A 13 -4.12 -15.85 47.17
N LEU A 14 -4.95 -15.56 46.16
CA LEU A 14 -4.59 -15.84 44.78
C LEU A 14 -3.28 -15.08 44.51
N PRO A 15 -2.22 -15.73 44.00
CA PRO A 15 -1.04 -14.99 43.57
C PRO A 15 -1.50 -13.95 42.57
N GLU A 16 -1.20 -12.68 42.86
CA GLU A 16 -1.45 -11.57 41.98
C GLU A 16 -0.78 -11.89 40.64
N ILE A 17 -1.59 -12.20 39.63
CA ILE A 17 -1.11 -12.47 38.28
C ILE A 17 -0.66 -11.11 37.76
N VAL A 18 0.61 -10.79 38.00
CA VAL A 18 1.23 -9.57 37.47
C VAL A 18 1.13 -9.66 35.95
N PRO A 19 0.48 -8.69 35.28
CA PRO A 19 0.47 -8.64 33.83
C PRO A 19 1.93 -8.64 33.34
N PHE A 20 2.28 -9.61 32.50
CA PHE A 20 3.56 -9.59 31.81
C PHE A 20 3.54 -8.39 30.86
N GLU A 21 4.12 -7.27 31.28
CA GLU A 21 4.42 -6.14 30.41
C GLU A 21 5.73 -6.46 29.68
N PRO A 22 5.70 -6.78 28.37
CA PRO A 22 6.93 -7.06 27.64
C PRO A 22 7.82 -5.81 27.67
N SER A 23 9.05 -5.96 28.17
CA SER A 23 10.03 -4.87 28.32
C SER A 23 10.65 -4.40 27.00
N TRP A 24 10.17 -4.88 25.86
CA TRP A 24 10.50 -4.27 24.58
C TRP A 24 9.64 -3.01 24.45
N ASP A 25 10.25 -1.85 24.22
CA ASP A 25 9.50 -0.79 23.55
C ASP A 25 9.19 -1.34 22.15
N PRO A 26 7.91 -1.53 21.77
CA PRO A 26 7.60 -1.96 20.43
C PRO A 26 8.11 -0.87 19.49
N GLU A 27 9.19 -1.16 18.77
CA GLU A 27 9.65 -0.31 17.67
C GLU A 27 8.43 0.03 16.81
N PRO A 28 8.18 1.32 16.52
CA PRO A 28 6.96 1.71 15.83
C PRO A 28 6.90 0.95 14.50
N PRO A 29 5.82 0.20 14.24
CA PRO A 29 5.72 -0.62 13.04
C PRO A 29 5.87 0.27 11.80
N ILE A 30 6.83 -0.08 10.94
CA ILE A 30 7.16 0.63 9.68
C ILE A 30 5.92 0.71 8.76
N PHE A 31 4.97 -0.23 8.91
CA PHE A 31 3.72 -0.27 8.18
C PHE A 31 2.56 -0.52 9.16
N ARG A 32 1.80 0.52 9.51
CA ARG A 32 0.53 0.41 10.24
C ARG A 32 -0.62 0.92 9.39
N PHE A 33 -1.79 0.30 9.54
CA PHE A 33 -3.02 0.84 8.99
C PHE A 33 -3.41 2.13 9.72
N PRO A 34 -4.11 3.07 9.05
CA PRO A 34 -4.55 4.31 9.66
C PRO A 34 -5.35 4.03 10.93
N ALA A 35 -4.95 4.64 12.05
CA ALA A 35 -5.75 4.66 13.28
C ALA A 35 -6.71 5.86 13.23
N GLU A 36 -7.82 5.82 13.99
CA GLU A 36 -8.79 6.92 14.03
C GLU A 36 -8.18 8.26 14.51
N ASP A 37 -7.07 8.20 15.24
CA ASP A 37 -6.35 9.36 15.77
C ASP A 37 -5.32 9.97 14.80
N ASP A 38 -5.11 9.36 13.62
CA ASP A 38 -4.13 9.86 12.66
C ASP A 38 -4.65 11.11 11.94
N GLU A 39 -3.83 12.17 11.92
CA GLU A 39 -4.18 13.43 11.25
C GLU A 39 -4.45 13.18 9.75
N ALA A 40 -5.62 13.65 9.29
CA ALA A 40 -6.05 13.42 7.92
C ALA A 40 -5.02 13.99 6.91
N PRO A 41 -4.76 13.30 5.79
CA PRO A 41 -3.91 13.80 4.73
C PRO A 41 -4.33 15.20 4.26
N ALA A 42 -3.37 16.13 4.17
CA ALA A 42 -3.63 17.44 3.59
C ALA A 42 -4.26 17.31 2.19
N SER A 43 -5.40 17.98 1.96
CA SER A 43 -6.16 17.90 0.70
C SER A 43 -5.31 18.27 -0.52
N THR A 44 -4.42 19.26 -0.40
CA THR A 44 -3.48 19.67 -1.45
C THR A 44 -2.53 18.53 -1.86
N ARG A 45 -2.10 17.70 -0.91
CA ARG A 45 -1.23 16.53 -1.19
C ARG A 45 -1.99 15.50 -2.01
N VAL A 46 -3.22 15.18 -1.61
CA VAL A 46 -4.07 14.22 -2.33
C VAL A 46 -4.37 14.72 -3.74
N LEU A 47 -4.66 16.02 -3.90
CA LEU A 47 -4.89 16.64 -5.21
C LEU A 47 -3.66 16.55 -6.12
N ALA A 48 -2.47 16.82 -5.60
CA ALA A 48 -1.23 16.70 -6.37
C ALA A 48 -0.96 15.27 -6.82
N MET A 49 -1.14 14.29 -5.92
CA MET A 49 -1.00 12.87 -6.24
C MET A 49 -2.02 12.40 -7.27
N ALA A 50 -3.27 12.86 -7.15
CA ALA A 50 -4.34 12.59 -8.12
C ALA A 50 -4.03 13.20 -9.49
N GLY A 51 -3.57 14.45 -9.54
CA GLY A 51 -3.17 15.12 -10.78
C GLY A 51 -2.04 14.37 -11.49
N TYR A 52 -1.00 13.98 -10.77
CA TYR A 52 0.09 13.19 -11.33
C TYR A 52 -0.37 11.82 -11.82
N SER A 53 -1.18 11.12 -11.02
CA SER A 53 -1.73 9.82 -11.40
C SER A 53 -2.66 9.90 -12.60
N ALA A 54 -3.41 11.01 -12.74
CA ALA A 54 -4.22 11.28 -13.91
C ALA A 54 -3.35 11.46 -15.17
N MET A 55 -2.22 12.18 -15.07
CA MET A 55 -1.29 12.29 -16.20
C MET A 55 -0.75 10.92 -16.62
N LEU A 56 -0.31 10.09 -15.66
CA LEU A 56 0.11 8.71 -15.95
C LEU A 56 -1.03 7.90 -16.58
N GLY A 57 -2.24 7.99 -16.04
CA GLY A 57 -3.41 7.29 -16.58
C GLY A 57 -3.72 7.69 -18.02
N LEU A 58 -3.67 9.00 -18.34
CA LEU A 58 -3.85 9.51 -19.71
C LEU A 58 -2.74 9.03 -20.65
N THR A 59 -1.48 8.99 -20.18
CA THR A 59 -0.38 8.37 -20.94
C THR A 59 -0.66 6.89 -21.22
N GLY A 60 -1.14 6.14 -20.22
CA GLY A 60 -1.53 4.74 -20.37
C GLY A 60 -2.64 4.53 -21.41
N VAL A 61 -3.64 5.42 -21.43
CA VAL A 61 -4.69 5.42 -22.48
C VAL A 61 -4.09 5.63 -23.85
N GLY A 62 -3.21 6.63 -24.01
CA GLY A 62 -2.49 6.88 -25.27
C GLY A 62 -1.68 5.66 -25.73
N VAL A 63 -0.95 5.02 -24.81
CA VAL A 63 -0.21 3.78 -25.05
C VAL A 63 -1.13 2.66 -25.51
N GLY A 64 -2.28 2.46 -24.88
CA GLY A 64 -3.26 1.45 -25.28
C GLY A 64 -3.82 1.68 -26.70
N LEU A 65 -4.06 2.94 -27.07
CA LEU A 65 -4.49 3.31 -28.42
C LEU A 65 -3.40 3.00 -29.46
N TYR A 66 -2.14 3.34 -29.17
CA TYR A 66 -1.01 2.96 -30.02
C TYR A 66 -0.86 1.45 -30.15
N ALA A 67 -1.03 0.72 -29.05
CA ALA A 67 -0.93 -0.73 -29.04
C ALA A 67 -1.95 -1.40 -29.95
N LEU A 68 -3.18 -0.87 -29.99
CA LEU A 68 -4.22 -1.35 -30.91
C LEU A 68 -3.78 -1.17 -32.37
N LEU A 69 -3.23 -0.01 -32.72
CA LEU A 69 -2.73 0.26 -34.07
C LEU A 69 -1.55 -0.67 -34.44
N ALA A 70 -0.63 -0.90 -33.51
CA ALA A 70 0.51 -1.78 -33.71
C ALA A 70 0.07 -3.24 -33.94
N VAL A 71 -0.93 -3.73 -33.19
CA VAL A 71 -1.49 -5.07 -33.38
C VAL A 71 -2.15 -5.21 -34.75
N LEU A 72 -2.89 -4.20 -35.21
CA LEU A 72 -3.48 -4.19 -36.56
C LEU A 72 -2.42 -4.18 -37.66
N ARG A 73 -1.22 -3.66 -37.38
CA ARG A 73 -0.05 -3.70 -38.28
C ARG A 73 0.74 -5.00 -38.24
N GLY A 74 0.34 -5.96 -37.39
CA GLY A 74 1.03 -7.24 -37.24
C GLY A 74 2.21 -7.20 -36.27
N ALA A 75 2.13 -6.38 -35.21
CA ALA A 75 3.11 -6.37 -34.13
C ALA A 75 3.32 -7.78 -33.53
N PRO A 76 4.54 -8.06 -33.03
CA PRO A 76 4.86 -9.37 -32.51
C PRO A 76 4.04 -9.71 -31.27
N GLY A 77 3.70 -10.99 -31.08
CA GLY A 77 2.81 -11.43 -30.00
C GLY A 77 3.28 -11.13 -28.56
N TRP A 78 4.57 -10.85 -28.36
CA TRP A 78 5.13 -10.44 -27.06
C TRP A 78 4.90 -8.96 -26.73
N TYR A 79 4.56 -8.14 -27.72
CA TYR A 79 4.40 -6.69 -27.57
C TYR A 79 3.28 -6.33 -26.59
N LEU A 80 2.09 -6.92 -26.78
CA LEU A 80 0.94 -6.72 -25.88
C LEU A 80 1.23 -7.11 -24.42
N PRO A 81 1.74 -8.31 -24.11
CA PRO A 81 2.03 -8.67 -22.73
C PRO A 81 3.14 -7.81 -22.12
N ALA A 82 4.16 -7.40 -22.88
CA ALA A 82 5.18 -6.48 -22.39
C ALA A 82 4.61 -5.10 -22.02
N LEU A 83 3.77 -4.53 -22.89
CA LEU A 83 3.06 -3.28 -22.61
C LEU A 83 2.12 -3.40 -21.41
N ALA A 84 1.37 -4.50 -21.31
CA ALA A 84 0.48 -4.76 -20.20
C ALA A 84 1.24 -4.84 -18.87
N MET A 85 2.40 -5.53 -18.85
CA MET A 85 3.24 -5.59 -17.65
C MET A 85 3.75 -4.22 -17.23
N LEU A 86 4.32 -3.45 -18.15
CA LEU A 86 4.86 -2.12 -17.86
C LEU A 86 3.77 -1.16 -17.34
N THR A 87 2.61 -1.15 -17.98
CA THR A 87 1.49 -0.31 -17.53
C THR A 87 0.92 -0.79 -16.19
N MET A 88 0.78 -2.10 -15.95
CA MET A 88 0.37 -2.64 -14.64
C MET A 88 1.37 -2.30 -13.53
N PHE A 89 2.68 -2.39 -13.78
CA PHE A 89 3.70 -2.00 -12.78
C PHE A 89 3.58 -0.52 -12.41
N SER A 90 3.41 0.35 -13.41
CA SER A 90 3.20 1.78 -13.17
C SER A 90 1.94 2.03 -12.32
N VAL A 91 0.81 1.42 -12.69
CA VAL A 91 -0.45 1.56 -11.96
C VAL A 91 -0.34 1.00 -10.55
N GLY A 92 0.30 -0.16 -10.37
CA GLY A 92 0.51 -0.76 -9.05
C GLY A 92 1.30 0.13 -8.10
N LEU A 93 2.34 0.81 -8.61
CA LEU A 93 3.11 1.80 -7.85
C LEU A 93 2.27 3.03 -7.50
N ALA A 94 1.47 3.53 -8.44
CA ALA A 94 0.54 4.64 -8.17
C ALA A 94 -0.49 4.27 -7.09
N VAL A 95 -1.07 3.06 -7.14
CA VAL A 95 -1.99 2.56 -6.11
C VAL A 95 -1.28 2.44 -4.76
N GLY A 96 -0.06 1.91 -4.73
CA GLY A 96 0.76 1.85 -3.53
C GLY A 96 1.06 3.24 -2.94
N ALA A 97 1.23 4.25 -3.78
CA ALA A 97 1.40 5.62 -3.32
C ALA A 97 0.16 6.13 -2.56
N PHE A 98 -1.05 5.87 -3.05
CA PHE A 98 -2.27 6.21 -2.31
C PHE A 98 -2.45 5.40 -1.03
N LEU A 99 -2.08 4.11 -1.03
CA LEU A 99 -2.13 3.28 0.18
C LEU A 99 -1.19 3.80 1.27
N SER A 100 -0.06 4.38 0.87
CA SER A 100 0.95 4.96 1.78
C SER A 100 0.75 6.45 2.04
N VAL A 101 -0.41 7.03 1.70
CA VAL A 101 -0.65 8.49 1.79
C VAL A 101 -0.39 9.07 3.19
N HIS A 102 -0.57 8.29 4.26
CA HIS A 102 -0.32 8.72 5.63
C HIS A 102 1.18 8.85 5.96
N GLN A 103 2.05 8.21 5.19
CA GLN A 103 3.49 8.32 5.37
C GLN A 103 4.03 9.63 4.76
N ARG A 104 5.13 10.14 5.34
CA ARG A 104 5.70 11.43 4.94
C ARG A 104 6.33 11.40 3.54
N THR A 105 7.07 10.35 3.23
CA THR A 105 7.96 10.30 2.05
C THR A 105 7.65 9.16 1.08
N LEU A 106 7.22 8.02 1.62
CA LEU A 106 6.90 6.81 0.86
C LEU A 106 5.93 7.03 -0.31
N PRO A 107 4.81 7.79 -0.18
CA PRO A 107 3.90 8.00 -1.29
C PRO A 107 4.57 8.67 -2.49
N TRP A 108 5.46 9.63 -2.25
CA TRP A 108 6.17 10.34 -3.33
C TRP A 108 7.20 9.47 -4.03
N ILE A 109 7.89 8.61 -3.29
CA ILE A 109 8.86 7.67 -3.86
C ILE A 109 8.14 6.69 -4.79
N LEU A 110 7.00 6.13 -4.35
CA LEU A 110 6.20 5.24 -5.17
C LEU A 110 5.63 5.94 -6.41
N LEU A 111 5.15 7.17 -6.26
CA LEU A 111 4.62 7.97 -7.36
C LEU A 111 5.71 8.26 -8.42
N LEU A 112 6.91 8.67 -7.98
CA LEU A 112 8.02 8.91 -8.90
C LEU A 112 8.53 7.61 -9.55
N ALA A 113 8.54 6.51 -8.80
CA ALA A 113 8.89 5.19 -9.33
C ALA A 113 7.88 4.67 -10.35
N ALA A 114 6.64 5.18 -10.37
CA ALA A 114 5.63 4.81 -11.36
C ALA A 114 5.91 5.38 -12.76
N ALA A 115 6.71 6.45 -12.88
CA ALA A 115 7.03 7.06 -14.18
C ALA A 115 7.94 6.20 -15.08
N PRO A 116 9.07 5.65 -14.61
CA PRO A 116 9.94 4.80 -15.43
C PRO A 116 9.23 3.66 -16.18
N PRO A 117 8.37 2.82 -15.54
CA PRO A 117 7.65 1.78 -16.27
C PRO A 117 6.65 2.35 -17.28
N MET A 118 5.98 3.47 -16.98
CA MET A 118 5.09 4.12 -17.96
C MET A 118 5.86 4.72 -19.14
N LEU A 119 7.02 5.30 -18.89
CA LEU A 119 7.90 5.84 -19.93
C LEU A 119 8.44 4.71 -20.81
N GLY A 120 8.82 3.57 -20.22
CA GLY A 120 9.17 2.37 -20.97
C GLY A 120 8.01 1.88 -21.85
N ALA A 121 6.78 1.89 -21.33
CA ALA A 121 5.60 1.54 -22.10
C ALA A 121 5.37 2.51 -23.26
N LEU A 122 5.51 3.81 -23.04
CA LEU A 122 5.37 4.84 -24.06
C LEU A 122 6.42 4.69 -25.17
N LEU A 123 7.69 4.50 -24.81
CA LEU A 123 8.76 4.30 -25.77
C LEU A 123 8.54 3.04 -26.60
N LEU A 124 8.12 1.94 -25.96
CA LEU A 124 7.77 0.72 -26.66
C LEU A 124 6.57 0.93 -27.59
N ALA A 125 5.55 1.68 -27.15
CA ALA A 125 4.37 1.94 -27.95
C ALA A 125 4.65 2.75 -29.22
N VAL A 126 5.55 3.72 -29.16
CA VAL A 126 5.91 4.58 -30.31
C VAL A 126 6.92 3.91 -31.25
N ALA A 127 7.64 2.90 -30.78
CA ALA A 127 8.60 2.15 -31.59
C ALA A 127 7.95 1.17 -32.59
N PHE A 128 6.65 0.88 -32.46
CA PHE A 128 5.88 -0.06 -33.29
C PHE A 128 4.67 0.62 -33.93
#